data_AF-A0A8S0UFD0-F1
#
_entry.id   AF-A0A8S0UFD0-F1
#
_cell.length_a   1.000
_cell.length_b   1.000
_cell.length_c   1.000
_cell.angle_alpha   90.00
_cell.angle_beta   90.00
_cell.angle_gamma   90.00
#
_symmetry.space_group_name_H-M   'P 1'
#
loop_
_entity.id
_entity.type
_entity.pdbx_description
1 polymer ?
#
loop_
_entity_poly.entity_id
_entity_poly.type
_entity_poly.pdbx_seq_one_letter_code
_entity_poly.pdbx_strand_id
1 'polypeptide(L)'
;MGIKLWVTLVMPVLSLLNGWYCLGCWEEERTALLHLKANINFPDGRSLTSWVVNEIGTDCCQWQGVECSNTTKQVIHLNLDFAMDQKLGDWYFNASLFLPFQELRNLSLSGNQLVGWIENEGNGRLFGLTKLEVLHIWGTDWFGDNDILSMLNLKDFTNLKELDLSQNKARSLGTIFGVSSHFVLHHYSF
;
A
#
# COMPACT_ATOMS: atom_id res chain seq x y z
N MET A 1 52.07 -1.31 -28.27
CA MET A 1 51.63 -0.83 -26.93
C MET A 1 50.34 -0.04 -27.14
N GLY A 2 49.21 -0.39 -26.51
CA GLY A 2 48.13 0.60 -26.36
C GLY A 2 46.64 0.21 -26.45
N ILE A 3 46.21 -1.01 -26.80
CA ILE A 3 44.75 -1.25 -27.02
C ILE A 3 44.17 -2.45 -26.24
N LYS A 4 44.99 -3.33 -25.65
CA LYS A 4 44.48 -4.53 -24.95
C LYS A 4 44.03 -4.31 -23.50
N LEU A 5 44.42 -3.22 -22.84
CA LEU A 5 44.03 -2.97 -21.44
C LEU A 5 42.63 -2.34 -21.28
N TRP A 6 42.12 -1.63 -22.29
CA TRP A 6 40.83 -0.94 -22.17
C TRP A 6 39.66 -1.91 -22.24
N VAL A 7 39.75 -2.96 -23.08
CA VAL A 7 38.69 -3.98 -23.23
C VAL A 7 38.56 -4.83 -21.97
N THR A 8 39.66 -5.09 -21.25
CA THR A 8 39.66 -5.92 -20.03
C THR A 8 39.14 -5.18 -18.80
N LEU A 9 39.13 -3.85 -18.78
CA LEU A 9 38.59 -3.04 -17.66
C LEU A 9 37.13 -2.63 -17.87
N VAL A 10 36.67 -2.53 -19.11
CA VAL A 10 35.26 -2.18 -19.41
C VAL A 10 34.32 -3.38 -19.19
N MET A 11 34.77 -4.61 -19.48
CA MET A 11 33.93 -5.81 -19.31
C MET A 11 33.58 -6.15 -17.84
N PRO A 12 34.48 -6.03 -16.85
CA PRO A 12 34.12 -6.17 -15.44
C PRO A 12 33.31 -4.99 -14.90
N VAL A 13 33.53 -3.76 -15.39
CA VAL A 13 32.76 -2.58 -14.94
C VAL A 13 31.32 -2.63 -15.44
N LEU A 14 31.08 -3.10 -16.67
CA LEU A 14 29.73 -3.37 -17.17
C LEU A 14 29.09 -4.57 -16.47
N SER A 15 29.90 -5.55 -16.02
CA SER A 15 29.43 -6.68 -15.21
C SER A 15 29.10 -6.29 -13.76
N LEU A 16 29.73 -5.23 -13.23
CA LEU A 16 29.38 -4.63 -11.94
C LEU A 16 28.13 -3.75 -12.01
N LEU A 17 27.80 -3.21 -13.19
CA LEU A 17 26.49 -2.58 -13.45
C LEU A 17 25.37 -3.61 -13.63
N ASN A 18 25.71 -4.88 -13.90
CA ASN A 18 24.77 -6.00 -13.99
C ASN A 18 24.62 -6.78 -12.67
N GLY A 19 25.23 -6.30 -11.59
CA GLY A 19 25.39 -7.02 -10.34
C GLY A 19 24.40 -6.68 -9.24
N TRP A 20 23.19 -6.17 -9.53
CA TRP A 20 22.03 -6.21 -8.61
C TRP A 20 20.76 -5.66 -9.30
N TYR A 21 20.40 -6.16 -10.48
CA TYR A 21 19.03 -5.91 -10.95
C TYR A 21 18.11 -6.79 -10.10
N CYS A 22 17.58 -6.26 -9.01
CA CYS A 22 16.36 -6.82 -8.42
C CYS A 22 15.34 -6.86 -9.55
N LEU A 23 14.94 -8.05 -9.99
CA LEU A 23 13.99 -8.23 -11.08
C LEU A 23 12.55 -7.86 -10.66
N GLY A 24 12.36 -7.11 -9.57
CA GLY A 24 11.07 -6.72 -9.03
C GLY A 24 11.07 -5.40 -8.26
N CYS A 25 10.14 -5.25 -7.32
CA CYS A 25 9.98 -4.03 -6.53
C CYS A 25 11.18 -3.74 -5.62
N TRP A 26 11.25 -2.52 -5.08
CA TRP A 26 12.35 -2.10 -4.25
C TRP A 26 12.41 -2.92 -2.96
N GLU A 27 13.60 -3.16 -2.42
CA GLU A 27 13.75 -4.02 -1.24
C GLU A 27 13.00 -3.46 -0.02
N GLU A 28 12.90 -2.13 0.10
CA GLU A 28 12.10 -1.46 1.13
C GLU A 28 10.60 -1.74 0.96
N GLU A 29 10.08 -1.65 -0.27
CA GLU A 29 8.68 -1.96 -0.58
C GLU A 29 8.40 -3.45 -0.39
N ARG A 30 9.31 -4.33 -0.84
CA ARG A 30 9.22 -5.79 -0.63
C ARG A 30 9.16 -6.13 0.85
N THR A 31 10.04 -5.52 1.66
CA THR A 31 10.07 -5.70 3.11
C THR A 31 8.75 -5.22 3.72
N ALA A 32 8.25 -4.06 3.31
CA ALA A 32 6.96 -3.54 3.77
C ALA A 32 5.79 -4.48 3.42
N LEU A 33 5.76 -5.05 2.21
CA LEU A 33 4.78 -6.07 1.81
C LEU A 33 4.88 -7.31 2.72
N LEU A 34 6.07 -7.78 3.06
CA LEU A 34 6.20 -8.93 3.98
C LEU A 34 5.73 -8.59 5.40
N HIS A 35 5.95 -7.37 5.89
CA HIS A 35 5.38 -6.90 7.15
C HIS A 35 3.85 -6.80 7.10
N LEU A 36 3.29 -6.30 6.00
CA LEU A 36 1.85 -6.28 5.74
C LEU A 36 1.26 -7.69 5.82
N LYS A 37 1.89 -8.66 5.13
CA LYS A 37 1.49 -10.06 5.17
C LYS A 37 1.48 -10.63 6.59
N ALA A 38 2.53 -10.35 7.37
CA ALA A 38 2.61 -10.82 8.75
C ALA A 38 1.51 -10.22 9.63
N ASN A 39 1.20 -8.93 9.45
CA ASN A 39 0.16 -8.24 10.21
C ASN A 39 -1.25 -8.75 9.87
N ILE A 40 -1.56 -8.93 8.58
CA ILE A 40 -2.86 -9.47 8.11
C ILE A 40 -3.11 -10.89 8.63
N ASN A 41 -2.04 -11.67 8.77
CA ASN A 41 -2.12 -13.06 9.20
C ASN A 41 -1.90 -13.27 10.70
N PHE A 42 -1.83 -12.21 11.51
CA PHE A 42 -1.70 -12.38 12.95
C PHE A 42 -3.07 -12.69 13.60
N PRO A 43 -3.16 -13.65 14.54
CA PRO A 43 -2.10 -14.55 15.00
C PRO A 43 -1.82 -15.76 14.08
N ASP A 44 -2.82 -16.31 13.39
CA ASP A 44 -2.72 -17.61 12.71
C ASP A 44 -3.38 -17.67 11.30
N GLY A 45 -3.44 -16.54 10.60
CA GLY A 45 -3.93 -16.44 9.22
C GLY A 45 -3.02 -17.09 8.17
N ARG A 46 -3.55 -17.34 6.97
CA ARG A 46 -2.83 -17.99 5.85
C ARG A 46 -3.03 -17.34 4.48
N SER A 47 -3.46 -16.09 4.46
CA SER A 47 -3.74 -15.32 3.26
C SER A 47 -2.48 -14.84 2.54
N LEU A 48 -2.67 -14.25 1.35
CA LEU A 48 -1.61 -13.71 0.50
C LEU A 48 -0.56 -14.77 0.13
N THR A 49 -1.00 -15.97 -0.25
CA THR A 49 -0.13 -17.14 -0.47
C THR A 49 0.94 -16.92 -1.53
N SER A 50 0.69 -16.06 -2.53
CA SER A 50 1.68 -15.73 -3.57
C SER A 50 2.83 -14.84 -3.05
N TRP A 51 2.72 -14.25 -1.87
CA TRP A 51 3.74 -13.36 -1.30
C TRP A 51 4.80 -14.23 -0.61
N VAL A 52 5.85 -14.57 -1.35
CA VAL A 52 6.87 -15.55 -0.93
C VAL A 52 7.97 -14.89 -0.11
N VAL A 53 8.18 -15.37 1.12
CA VAL A 53 9.16 -14.83 2.08
C VAL A 53 10.58 -15.32 1.79
N ASN A 54 10.73 -16.60 1.43
CA ASN A 54 12.00 -17.32 1.52
C ASN A 54 12.75 -17.46 0.18
N GLU A 55 12.35 -16.69 -0.83
CA GLU A 55 12.98 -16.71 -2.15
C GLU A 55 13.64 -15.35 -2.43
N ILE A 56 14.95 -15.29 -2.19
CA ILE A 56 15.77 -14.11 -2.49
C ILE A 56 15.69 -13.83 -3.99
N GLY A 57 15.35 -12.60 -4.36
CA GLY A 57 15.22 -12.19 -5.77
C GLY A 57 13.85 -12.48 -6.41
N THR A 58 12.83 -12.84 -5.63
CA THR A 58 11.45 -12.91 -6.14
C THR A 58 10.94 -11.53 -6.53
N ASP A 59 10.35 -11.46 -7.71
CA ASP A 59 9.69 -10.27 -8.20
C ASP A 59 8.34 -10.08 -7.47
N CYS A 60 8.31 -9.21 -6.46
CA CYS A 60 7.09 -8.83 -5.74
C CYS A 60 6.01 -8.22 -6.66
N CYS A 61 6.37 -7.71 -7.85
CA CYS A 61 5.39 -7.22 -8.82
C CYS A 61 4.58 -8.36 -9.47
N GLN A 62 4.97 -9.62 -9.26
CA GLN A 62 4.18 -10.80 -9.64
C GLN A 62 3.26 -11.28 -8.52
N TRP A 63 3.32 -10.68 -7.33
CA TRP A 63 2.45 -11.07 -6.23
C TRP A 63 1.02 -10.63 -6.51
N GLN A 64 0.06 -11.52 -6.22
CA GLN A 64 -1.36 -11.20 -6.35
C GLN A 64 -1.69 -9.94 -5.55
N GLY A 65 -2.35 -9.00 -6.22
CA GLY A 65 -2.73 -7.72 -5.64
C GLY A 65 -1.64 -6.65 -5.67
N VAL A 66 -0.44 -6.92 -6.21
CA VAL A 66 0.64 -5.95 -6.34
C VAL A 66 0.82 -5.58 -7.81
N GLU A 67 0.80 -4.29 -8.13
CA GLU A 67 1.17 -3.77 -9.45
C GLU A 67 2.31 -2.77 -9.30
N CYS A 68 3.30 -2.88 -10.17
CA CYS A 68 4.44 -1.99 -10.20
C CYS A 68 4.50 -1.17 -11.48
N SER A 69 5.16 -0.01 -11.41
CA SER A 69 5.52 0.77 -12.58
C SER A 69 6.47 -0.02 -13.49
N ASN A 70 6.15 -0.09 -14.79
CA ASN A 70 7.02 -0.71 -15.79
C ASN A 70 8.38 -0.02 -15.93
N THR A 71 8.47 1.26 -15.53
CA THR A 71 9.69 2.07 -15.65
C THR A 71 10.52 2.07 -14.37
N THR A 72 9.90 2.33 -13.22
CA THR A 72 10.64 2.50 -11.95
C THR A 72 10.68 1.25 -11.10
N LYS A 73 9.86 0.24 -11.44
CA LYS A 73 9.62 -0.98 -10.66
C LYS A 73 9.06 -0.78 -9.26
N GLN A 74 8.72 0.46 -8.89
CA GLN A 74 8.07 0.76 -7.61
C GLN A 74 6.60 0.36 -7.63
N VAL A 75 6.04 0.04 -6.46
CA VAL A 75 4.63 -0.36 -6.29
C VAL A 75 3.73 0.85 -6.51
N ILE A 76 2.79 0.73 -7.45
CA ILE A 76 1.82 1.78 -7.79
C ILE A 76 0.38 1.40 -7.43
N HIS A 77 0.10 0.12 -7.29
CA HIS A 77 -1.21 -0.39 -6.89
C HIS A 77 -1.04 -1.51 -5.88
N LEU A 78 -1.81 -1.43 -4.80
CA LEU A 78 -1.91 -2.47 -3.80
C LEU A 78 -3.38 -2.77 -3.52
N ASN A 79 -3.80 -3.98 -3.89
CA ASN A 79 -5.11 -4.52 -3.61
C ASN A 79 -5.00 -5.62 -2.55
N LEU A 80 -5.60 -5.37 -1.38
CA LEU A 80 -5.69 -6.27 -0.24
C LEU A 80 -7.15 -6.56 0.11
N ASP A 81 -8.05 -6.49 -0.86
CA ASP A 81 -9.46 -6.77 -0.63
C ASP A 81 -9.65 -8.20 -0.12
N PHE A 82 -10.45 -8.35 0.94
CA PHE A 82 -10.73 -9.63 1.58
C PHE A 82 -9.47 -10.43 1.96
N ALA A 83 -8.35 -9.76 2.20
CA ALA A 83 -7.09 -10.41 2.55
C ALA A 83 -7.10 -10.99 3.97
N MET A 84 -7.80 -10.38 4.91
CA MET A 84 -7.88 -10.87 6.28
C MET A 84 -8.88 -12.03 6.43
N ASP A 85 -8.48 -13.08 7.16
CA ASP A 85 -9.43 -14.11 7.61
C ASP A 85 -10.35 -13.50 8.68
N GLN A 86 -11.65 -13.47 8.38
CA GLN A 86 -12.70 -12.93 9.26
C GLN A 86 -12.78 -13.61 10.64
N LYS A 87 -12.14 -14.77 10.82
CA LYS A 87 -12.06 -15.45 12.12
C LYS A 87 -11.04 -14.83 13.07
N LEU A 88 -10.13 -13.99 12.55
CA LEU A 88 -9.10 -13.32 13.35
C LEU A 88 -9.67 -12.12 14.12
N GLY A 89 -10.85 -11.62 13.71
CA GLY A 89 -11.55 -10.52 14.37
C GLY A 89 -11.05 -9.15 13.95
N ASP A 90 -11.23 -8.17 14.84
CA ASP A 90 -10.94 -6.76 14.56
C ASP A 90 -9.48 -6.53 14.13
N TRP A 91 -9.32 -5.83 13.01
CA TRP A 91 -8.04 -5.43 12.49
C TRP A 91 -7.73 -3.98 12.86
N TYR A 92 -6.71 -3.81 13.69
CA TYR A 92 -6.09 -2.52 13.98
C TYR A 92 -4.79 -2.41 13.20
N PHE A 93 -4.75 -1.49 12.25
CA PHE A 93 -3.64 -1.43 11.30
C PHE A 93 -2.69 -0.27 11.58
N ASN A 94 -1.37 -0.51 11.54
CA ASN A 94 -0.38 0.56 11.61
C ASN A 94 -0.18 1.19 10.23
N ALA A 95 -0.78 2.36 10.02
CA ALA A 95 -0.74 3.09 8.76
C ALA A 95 0.69 3.43 8.28
N SER A 96 1.68 3.47 9.18
CA SER A 96 3.10 3.65 8.83
C SER A 96 3.66 2.53 7.94
N LEU A 97 3.04 1.35 7.93
CA LEU A 97 3.43 0.26 7.03
C LEU A 97 3.28 0.62 5.55
N PHE A 98 2.51 1.66 5.21
CA PHE A 98 2.40 2.12 3.83
C PHE A 98 3.43 3.19 3.43
N LEU A 99 4.16 3.79 4.39
CA LEU A 99 5.12 4.87 4.10
C LEU A 99 6.23 4.50 3.09
N PRO A 100 6.69 3.23 2.99
CA PRO A 100 7.66 2.84 1.97
C PRO A 100 7.12 2.92 0.53
N PHE A 101 5.80 2.87 0.32
CA PHE A 101 5.19 2.89 -1.03
C PHE A 101 4.97 4.33 -1.53
N GLN A 102 6.07 5.06 -1.76
CA GLN A 102 6.01 6.49 -2.13
C GLN A 102 5.38 6.75 -3.50
N GLU A 103 5.36 5.74 -4.38
CA GLU A 103 4.73 5.80 -5.70
C GLU A 103 3.29 5.25 -5.73
N LEU A 104 2.74 4.85 -4.58
CA LEU A 104 1.41 4.25 -4.51
C LEU A 104 0.34 5.23 -4.96
N ARG A 105 -0.46 4.80 -5.94
CA ARG A 105 -1.58 5.56 -6.51
C ARG A 105 -2.91 4.95 -6.13
N ASN A 106 -2.99 3.62 -6.07
CA ASN A 106 -4.22 2.90 -5.77
C ASN A 106 -4.01 2.01 -4.55
N LEU A 107 -4.85 2.20 -3.54
CA LEU A 107 -4.89 1.35 -2.35
C LEU A 107 -6.32 0.86 -2.13
N SER A 108 -6.49 -0.47 -2.09
CA SER A 108 -7.76 -1.09 -1.72
C SER A 108 -7.57 -2.01 -0.52
N LEU A 109 -8.39 -1.78 0.52
CA LEU A 109 -8.42 -2.54 1.78
C LEU A 109 -9.84 -3.06 2.06
N SER A 110 -10.67 -3.18 1.02
CA SER A 110 -12.11 -3.36 1.15
C SER A 110 -12.47 -4.77 1.64
N GLY A 111 -13.60 -4.88 2.34
CA GLY A 111 -14.09 -6.17 2.83
C GLY A 111 -13.21 -6.85 3.89
N ASN A 112 -12.26 -6.12 4.48
CA ASN A 112 -11.50 -6.56 5.65
C ASN A 112 -12.20 -6.10 6.94
N GLN A 113 -11.92 -6.78 8.06
CA GLN A 113 -12.43 -6.39 9.39
C GLN A 113 -11.65 -5.20 9.97
N LEU A 114 -11.33 -4.20 9.16
CA LEU A 114 -10.61 -3.00 9.58
C LEU A 114 -11.50 -2.18 10.52
N VAL A 115 -11.05 -1.98 11.76
CA VAL A 115 -11.77 -1.22 12.79
C VAL A 115 -11.10 0.14 13.07
N GLY A 116 -9.82 0.28 12.72
CA GLY A 116 -9.10 1.52 12.97
C GLY A 116 -7.65 1.49 12.53
N TRP A 117 -7.06 2.69 12.52
CA TRP A 117 -5.62 2.83 12.46
C TRP A 117 -5.03 2.85 13.88
N ILE A 118 -3.87 2.25 14.08
CA ILE A 118 -3.03 2.46 15.26
C ILE A 118 -2.42 3.86 15.13
N GLU A 119 -2.65 4.73 16.12
CA GLU A 119 -2.10 6.09 16.12
C GLU A 119 -0.57 6.04 16.20
N ASN A 120 0.09 6.65 15.23
CA ASN A 120 1.49 7.02 15.36
C ASN A 120 1.53 8.47 15.83
N GLU A 121 2.27 8.73 16.89
CA GLU A 121 2.37 10.05 17.53
C GLU A 121 2.70 11.15 16.50
N GLY A 122 1.77 12.10 16.31
CA GLY A 122 2.10 13.46 15.88
C GLY A 122 1.97 13.83 14.39
N ASN A 123 1.88 12.89 13.46
CA ASN A 123 1.68 13.20 12.03
C ASN A 123 0.49 12.42 11.46
N GLY A 124 -0.26 13.05 10.54
CA GLY A 124 -1.46 12.46 9.94
C GLY A 124 -1.24 11.01 9.46
N ARG A 125 -2.28 10.17 9.61
CA ARG A 125 -2.14 8.70 9.59
C ARG A 125 -1.55 8.14 8.28
N LEU A 126 -1.75 8.82 7.15
CA LEU A 126 -1.15 8.48 5.84
C LEU A 126 -0.29 9.62 5.26
N PHE A 127 0.24 10.48 6.14
CA PHE A 127 1.15 11.57 5.77
C PHE A 127 2.40 10.99 5.10
N GLY A 128 2.47 11.09 3.77
CA GLY A 128 3.55 10.52 2.96
C GLY A 128 3.07 9.88 1.67
N LEU A 129 1.82 9.38 1.63
CA LEU A 129 1.19 8.86 0.41
C LEU A 129 0.69 9.97 -0.52
N THR A 130 1.60 10.91 -0.84
CA THR A 130 1.27 12.13 -1.58
C THR A 130 0.79 11.85 -3.00
N LYS A 131 1.10 10.68 -3.57
CA LYS A 131 0.70 10.27 -4.92
C LYS A 131 -0.59 9.45 -4.97
N LEU A 132 -1.23 9.20 -3.82
CA LEU A 132 -2.45 8.41 -3.76
C LEU A 132 -3.59 9.13 -4.49
N GLU A 133 -4.20 8.41 -5.44
CA GLU A 133 -5.30 8.87 -6.29
C GLU A 133 -6.61 8.13 -5.98
N VAL A 134 -6.53 6.84 -5.64
CA VAL A 134 -7.70 6.00 -5.35
C VAL A 134 -7.51 5.32 -4.00
N LEU A 135 -8.50 5.48 -3.12
CA LEU A 135 -8.58 4.78 -1.84
C LEU A 135 -9.94 4.09 -1.71
N HIS A 136 -9.92 2.76 -1.64
CA HIS A 136 -11.12 1.94 -1.47
C HIS A 136 -11.07 1.20 -0.15
N ILE A 137 -12.04 1.48 0.71
CA ILE A 137 -12.10 0.98 2.10
C ILE A 137 -13.54 0.65 2.46
N TRP A 138 -14.29 0.13 1.49
CA TRP A 138 -15.71 -0.21 1.64
C TRP A 138 -15.88 -1.53 2.40
N GLY A 139 -17.02 -1.71 3.07
CA GLY A 139 -17.34 -2.96 3.75
C GLY A 139 -16.41 -3.29 4.92
N THR A 140 -15.96 -2.27 5.65
CA THR A 140 -15.15 -2.40 6.87
C THR A 140 -15.94 -1.95 8.10
N ASP A 141 -15.56 -2.38 9.30
CA ASP A 141 -16.18 -1.88 10.55
C ASP A 141 -15.50 -0.60 11.07
N TRP A 142 -14.74 0.06 10.19
CA TRP A 142 -13.73 1.05 10.54
C TRP A 142 -14.29 2.27 11.26
N PHE A 143 -15.41 2.77 10.79
CA PHE A 143 -15.93 4.02 11.33
C PHE A 143 -16.68 3.80 12.65
N GLY A 144 -17.14 2.58 12.96
CA GLY A 144 -18.11 2.37 14.05
C GLY A 144 -19.23 3.42 13.96
N ASP A 145 -19.54 4.09 15.08
CA ASP A 145 -20.45 5.25 15.13
C ASP A 145 -19.71 6.61 15.02
N ASN A 146 -18.42 6.61 14.72
CA ASN A 146 -17.59 7.80 14.64
C ASN A 146 -17.73 8.52 13.28
N ASP A 147 -17.38 9.81 13.26
CA ASP A 147 -17.34 10.61 12.04
C ASP A 147 -16.13 10.24 11.18
N ILE A 148 -16.32 10.18 9.85
CA ILE A 148 -15.27 9.79 8.90
C ILE A 148 -13.99 10.64 9.03
N LEU A 149 -14.15 11.95 9.24
CA LEU A 149 -13.05 12.90 9.37
C LEU A 149 -12.23 12.72 10.65
N SER A 150 -12.78 12.05 11.66
CA SER A 150 -12.00 11.68 12.87
C SER A 150 -10.96 10.60 12.55
N MET A 151 -11.22 9.78 11.53
CA MET A 151 -10.38 8.64 11.16
C MET A 151 -9.48 8.92 9.95
N LEU A 152 -9.94 9.77 9.02
CA LEU A 152 -9.21 10.19 7.83
C LEU A 152 -9.01 11.71 7.85
N ASN A 153 -7.76 12.14 7.99
CA ASN A 153 -7.40 13.52 7.71
C ASN A 153 -7.29 13.71 6.20
N LEU A 154 -8.40 14.04 5.54
CA LEU A 154 -8.46 14.15 4.07
C LEU A 154 -7.50 15.21 3.49
N LYS A 155 -7.01 16.13 4.31
CA LYS A 155 -5.97 17.10 3.91
C LYS A 155 -4.64 16.44 3.57
N ASP A 156 -4.40 15.22 4.05
CA ASP A 156 -3.18 14.47 3.76
C ASP A 156 -3.19 13.89 2.33
N PHE A 157 -4.35 13.76 1.68
CA PHE A 157 -4.49 13.19 0.34
C PHE A 157 -4.70 14.26 -0.74
N THR A 158 -3.66 15.03 -1.00
CA THR A 158 -3.71 16.16 -1.95
C THR A 158 -3.98 15.77 -3.40
N ASN A 159 -3.75 14.52 -3.78
CA ASN A 159 -3.98 13.99 -5.13
C ASN A 159 -5.16 13.02 -5.24
N LEU A 160 -5.94 12.84 -4.16
CA LEU A 160 -7.06 11.89 -4.15
C LEU A 160 -8.13 12.32 -5.17
N LYS A 161 -8.48 11.37 -6.03
CA LYS A 161 -9.51 11.50 -7.06
C LYS A 161 -10.72 10.63 -6.73
N GLU A 162 -10.52 9.53 -6.02
CA GLU A 162 -11.60 8.61 -5.69
C GLU A 162 -11.46 8.09 -4.26
N LEU A 163 -12.57 8.13 -3.52
CA LEU A 163 -12.70 7.56 -2.19
C LEU A 163 -13.98 6.73 -2.12
N ASP A 164 -13.84 5.42 -1.90
CA ASP A 164 -14.98 4.54 -1.66
C ASP A 164 -15.06 4.16 -0.18
N LEU A 165 -16.11 4.68 0.46
CA LEU A 165 -16.49 4.41 1.84
C LEU A 165 -17.83 3.66 1.92
N SER A 166 -18.31 3.09 0.82
CA SER A 166 -19.60 2.42 0.81
C SER A 166 -19.65 1.23 1.77
N GLN A 167 -20.87 0.86 2.18
CA GLN A 167 -21.10 -0.27 3.09
C GLN A 167 -20.36 -0.16 4.43
N ASN A 168 -20.06 1.05 4.88
CA ASN A 168 -19.52 1.34 6.20
C ASN A 168 -20.60 1.95 7.12
N LYS A 169 -20.43 1.80 8.44
CA LYS A 169 -21.38 2.26 9.49
C LYS A 169 -21.24 3.73 9.91
N ALA A 170 -20.53 4.55 9.14
CA ALA A 170 -20.23 5.93 9.53
C ALA A 170 -21.50 6.75 9.83
N ARG A 171 -21.50 7.44 10.99
CA ARG A 171 -22.64 8.29 11.41
C ARG A 171 -22.80 9.51 10.52
N SER A 172 -21.68 10.11 10.10
CA SER A 172 -21.67 11.21 9.16
C SER A 172 -20.34 11.30 8.41
N LEU A 173 -20.41 11.90 7.23
CA LEU A 173 -19.26 12.23 6.40
C LEU A 173 -18.51 13.49 6.88
N GLY A 174 -19.15 14.32 7.71
CA GLY A 174 -18.71 15.69 7.98
C GLY A 174 -18.64 16.55 6.71
N THR A 175 -18.10 17.76 6.84
CA THR A 175 -17.85 18.63 5.68
C THR A 175 -16.46 18.35 5.11
N ILE A 176 -16.39 17.82 3.90
CA ILE A 176 -15.14 17.59 3.19
C ILE A 176 -14.63 18.92 2.64
N PHE A 177 -13.41 19.32 3.03
CA PHE A 177 -12.69 20.45 2.45
C PHE A 177 -11.34 20.00 1.90
N GLY A 178 -10.86 20.64 0.84
CA GLY A 178 -9.50 20.43 0.32
C GLY A 178 -9.33 19.23 -0.60
N VAL A 179 -10.42 18.65 -1.12
CA VAL A 179 -10.36 17.60 -2.16
C VAL A 179 -10.37 18.22 -3.56
N SER A 180 -9.78 17.48 -4.51
CA SER A 180 -9.70 17.88 -5.93
C SER A 180 -11.10 18.11 -6.54
N SER A 181 -11.19 18.98 -7.55
CA SER A 181 -12.47 19.21 -8.29
C SER A 181 -13.00 17.98 -9.03
N HIS A 182 -12.14 16.98 -9.25
CA HIS A 182 -12.50 15.69 -9.87
C HIS A 182 -12.70 14.58 -8.83
N PHE A 183 -12.79 14.94 -7.55
CA PHE A 183 -12.97 13.99 -6.46
C PHE A 183 -14.36 13.32 -6.53
N VAL A 184 -14.35 11.99 -6.57
CA VAL A 184 -15.54 11.14 -6.51
C VAL A 184 -15.59 10.45 -5.16
N LEU A 185 -16.74 10.57 -4.49
CA LEU A 185 -17.01 9.91 -3.23
C LEU A 185 -18.14 8.90 -3.42
N HIS A 186 -17.85 7.64 -3.12
CA HIS A 186 -18.87 6.61 -3.00
C HIS A 186 -19.21 6.41 -1.52
N HIS A 187 -20.46 6.69 -1.15
CA HIS A 187 -20.95 6.50 0.21
C HIS A 187 -22.43 6.11 0.20
N TYR A 188 -22.73 4.92 0.72
CA TYR A 188 -24.07 4.47 1.07
C TYR A 188 -23.96 3.48 2.24
N SER A 189 -24.82 3.64 3.23
CA SER A 189 -24.87 2.82 4.46
C SER A 189 -26.13 1.95 4.46
N PHE A 190 -26.10 0.82 5.18
CA PHE A 190 -27.27 -0.01 5.46
C PHE A 190 -27.88 0.32 6.82
#